data_AF-A0A7V4Y2Y4-F1
#
_entry.id   AF-A0A7V4Y2Y4-F1
#
_cell.length_a   1.000
_cell.length_b   1.000
_cell.length_c   1.000
_cell.angle_alpha   90.00
_cell.angle_beta   90.00
_cell.angle_gamma   90.00
#
_symmetry.space_group_name_H-M   'P 1'
#
loop_
_entity.id
_entity.type
_entity.pdbx_description
1 polymer ?
#
loop_
_entity_poly.entity_id
_entity_poly.type
_entity_poly.pdbx_seq_one_letter_code
_entity_poly.pdbx_strand_id
1 'polypeptide(L)' 'MKLYRIWNRITKEFWEGEAESAQQACQNAGWLIGDCWIREKTPRVPDPRTDSGFRGGGWKEVKAND' A
#
# COMPACT_ATOMS: atom_id res chain seq x y z
N MET A 1 3.66 -10.68 4.82
CA MET A 1 4.11 -9.34 4.43
C MET A 1 3.23 -8.85 3.29
N LYS A 2 3.09 -7.53 3.13
CA LYS A 2 2.29 -6.93 2.05
C LYS A 2 3.15 -5.97 1.26
N LEU A 3 2.85 -5.81 -0.03
CA LEU A 3 3.53 -4.83 -0.87
C LEU A 3 2.86 -3.47 -0.70
N TYR A 4 3.65 -2.47 -0.36
CA TYR A 4 3.22 -1.08 -0.24
C TYR A 4 3.90 -0.23 -1.29
N ARG A 5 3.16 0.77 -1.79
CA ARG A 5 3.67 1.85 -2.62
C ARG A 5 3.42 3.15 -1.90
N ILE A 6 4.48 3.92 -1.67
CA ILE A 6 4.47 5.19 -0.95
C ILE A 6 4.90 6.27 -1.92
N TRP A 7 4.19 7.38 -1.88
CA TRP A 7 4.58 8.61 -2.55
C TRP A 7 4.80 9.71 -1.53
N ASN A 8 6.00 10.28 -1.52
CA ASN A 8 6.28 11.44 -0.69
C ASN A 8 5.72 12.70 -1.36
N ARG A 9 4.77 13.37 -0.69
CA ARG A 9 4.14 14.58 -1.24
C ARG A 9 5.08 15.79 -1.27
N ILE A 10 6.13 15.79 -0.45
CA ILE A 10 7.13 16.85 -0.34
C ILE A 10 8.25 16.65 -1.36
N THR A 11 8.95 15.50 -1.31
CA THR A 11 10.09 15.24 -2.21
C THR A 11 9.68 14.77 -3.60
N LYS A 12 8.40 14.39 -3.78
CA LYS A 12 7.83 13.79 -5.00
C LYS A 12 8.44 12.43 -5.38
N GLU A 13 9.18 11.80 -4.47
CA GLU A 13 9.77 10.49 -4.68
C GLU A 13 8.78 9.36 -4.43
N PHE A 14 9.05 8.22 -5.05
CA PHE A 14 8.27 7.00 -4.89
C PHE A 14 9.13 5.91 -4.27
N TRP A 15 8.53 5.20 -3.32
CA TRP A 15 9.10 4.01 -2.72
C TRP A 15 8.10 2.86 -2.88
N GLU A 16 8.58 1.68 -3.28
CA GLU A 16 7.77 0.48 -3.37
C GLU A 16 8.55 -0.67 -2.73
N GLY A 17 7.90 -1.39 -1.82
CA GLY A 17 8.55 -2.46 -1.10
C GLY A 17 7.60 -3.19 -0.17
N GLU A 18 8.09 -4.29 0.38
CA GLU A 18 7.33 -5.11 1.31
C GLU A 18 7.50 -4.58 2.73
N ALA A 19 6.39 -4.52 3.47
CA ALA A 19 6.39 -4.18 4.88
C ALA A 19 5.28 -4.96 5.61
N GLU A 20 5.32 -4.95 6.93
CA GLU A 20 4.25 -5.49 7.77
C GLU A 20 3.10 -4.49 7.92
N SER A 21 3.42 -3.19 7.95
CA SER A 21 2.45 -2.11 8.12
C SER A 21 2.79 -0.90 7.24
N ALA A 22 1.79 -0.07 6.98
CA ALA A 22 1.95 1.21 6.29
C ALA A 22 2.97 2.13 6.99
N GLN A 23 3.03 2.08 8.32
CA GLN A 23 3.94 2.87 9.15
C GLN A 23 5.40 2.42 8.99
N GLN A 24 5.63 1.10 9.02
CA GLN A 24 6.96 0.53 8.77
C GLN A 24 7.41 0.82 7.33
N ALA A 25 6.49 0.82 6.36
CA ALA A 25 6.80 1.19 4.99
C ALA A 25 7.33 2.65 4.91
N CYS A 26 6.70 3.60 5.60
CA CYS A 26 7.18 4.99 5.68
C CYS A 26 8.54 5.11 6.36
N GLN A 27 8.77 4.33 7.43
CA GLN A 27 10.04 4.29 8.15
C GLN A 27 11.17 3.74 7.25
N ASN A 28 10.90 2.68 6.48
CA ASN A 28 11.83 2.12 5.51
C ASN A 28 12.19 3.11 4.40
N ALA A 29 11.24 3.96 4.00
CA ALA A 29 11.47 5.04 3.06
C ALA A 29 12.17 6.27 3.70
N GLY A 30 12.30 6.32 5.04
CA GLY A 30 12.89 7.43 5.77
C GLY A 30 12.03 8.70 5.78
N TRP A 31 10.70 8.57 5.64
CA TRP A 31 9.79 9.70 5.49
C TRP A 31 8.84 9.84 6.68
N LEU A 32 8.39 11.08 6.93
CA LEU A 32 7.35 11.35 7.92
C LEU A 32 6.02 10.79 7.47
N ILE A 33 5.32 10.12 8.40
CA ILE A 33 4.02 9.48 8.15
C ILE A 33 2.99 10.48 7.58
N GLY A 34 2.97 11.71 8.09
CA GLY A 34 2.05 12.76 7.66
C GLY A 34 2.24 13.19 6.20
N ASP A 35 3.41 12.97 5.61
CA ASP A 35 3.75 13.38 4.24
C ASP A 35 3.63 12.24 3.23
N CYS A 36 3.41 11.02 3.71
CA CYS A 36 3.38 9.81 2.91
C CYS A 36 1.97 9.50 2.41
N TRP A 37 1.83 9.36 1.09
CA TRP A 37 0.63 8.80 0.50
C TRP A 37 0.84 7.31 0.23
N ILE A 38 0.13 6.46 0.96
CA ILE A 38 0.42 5.02 1.03
C ILE A 38 -0.68 4.22 0.34
N ARG A 39 -0.27 3.24 -0.45
CA ARG A 39 -1.13 2.28 -1.12
C ARG A 39 -0.67 0.86 -0.82
N GLU A 40 -1.58 0.03 -0.36
CA GLU A 40 -1.38 -1.40 -0.15
C GLU A 40 -1.83 -2.18 -1.40
N LYS A 41 -1.03 -3.14 -1.86
CA LYS A 41 -1.43 -4.04 -2.94
C LYS A 41 -2.43 -5.07 -2.41
N THR A 42 -3.65 -5.00 -2.90
CA THR A 42 -4.70 -5.98 -2.58
C THR A 42 -4.47 -7.25 -3.39
N PRO A 43 -4.45 -8.44 -2.76
CA PRO A 43 -4.35 -9.69 -3.48
C PRO A 43 -5.58 -9.88 -4.36
N ARG A 44 -5.38 -10.50 -5.52
CA ARG A 44 -6.47 -10.91 -6.39
C ARG A 44 -6.99 -12.24 -5.85
N VAL A 45 -8.20 -12.24 -5.30
CA VAL A 45 -8.86 -13.44 -4.76
C VAL A 45 -10.02 -13.86 -5.67
N PRO A 46 -10.30 -15.16 -5.84
CA PRO A 46 -11.49 -15.61 -6.54
C PRO A 46 -12.74 -15.01 -5.87
N ASP A 47 -13.66 -14.47 -6.65
CA ASP A 47 -14.93 -13.97 -6.14
C ASP A 47 -15.92 -15.14 -6.05
N PRO A 48 -16.32 -15.61 -4.84
CA PRO A 48 -17.21 -16.75 -4.69
C PRO A 48 -18.65 -16.50 -5.20
N ARG A 49 -19.00 -15.26 -5.57
CA ARG A 49 -20.33 -14.92 -6.11
C ARG A 49 -20.39 -15.04 -7.64
N THR A 50 -19.27 -15.26 -8.32
CA THR A 50 -19.19 -15.27 -9.78
C THR A 50 -18.27 -16.39 -10.26
N ASP A 51 -18.74 -17.22 -11.18
CA ASP A 51 -18.02 -18.40 -11.71
C ASP A 51 -16.67 -18.05 -12.37
N SER A 52 -16.50 -16.80 -12.86
CA SER A 52 -15.28 -16.35 -13.54
C SER A 52 -14.70 -15.03 -13.00
N GLY A 53 -15.20 -14.53 -11.87
CA GLY A 53 -14.80 -13.23 -11.33
C GLY A 53 -13.68 -13.33 -10.30
N PHE A 54 -12.85 -12.29 -10.26
CA PHE A 54 -11.87 -12.09 -9.20
C PHE A 54 -12.15 -10.76 -8.50
N ARG A 55 -12.08 -10.75 -7.17
CA ARG A 55 -12.09 -9.53 -6.36
C ARG A 55 -10.68 -9.10 -5.99
N GLY A 56 -10.46 -7.80 -5.92
CA GLY A 56 -9.15 -7.23 -5.60
C GLY A 56 -8.17 -7.27 -6.77
N GLY A 57 -6.87 -7.24 -6.47
CA GLY A 57 -5.81 -7.20 -7.49
C GLY A 57 -5.36 -5.80 -7.89
N GLY A 58 -5.66 -4.79 -7.08
CA GLY A 58 -5.28 -3.39 -7.30
C GLY A 58 -4.58 -2.75 -6.10
N TRP A 59 -4.29 -1.47 -6.22
CA TRP A 59 -3.73 -0.67 -5.13
C TRP A 59 -4.86 -0.01 -4.34
N LYS A 60 -4.93 -0.29 -3.04
CA LYS A 60 -5.87 0.34 -2.12
C LYS A 60 -5.14 1.38 -1.28
N GLU A 61 -5.65 2.59 -1.24
CA GLU A 61 -5.11 3.61 -0.33
C GLU A 61 -5.32 3.20 1.13
N VAL A 62 -4.27 3.36 1.94
CA VAL A 62 -4.29 3.07 3.37
C VAL A 62 -3.67 4.25 4.11
N LYS A 63 -4.19 4.54 5.30
CA LYS A 63 -3.57 5.48 6.22
C LYS A 63 -2.62 4.71 7.12
N ALA A 64 -1.42 5.25 7.34
CA ALA A 64 -0.65 4.86 8.50
C ALA A 64 -1.35 5.48 9.72
N ASN A 65 -1.77 4.63 10.66
CA ASN A 65 -2.27 5.11 11.94
C ASN A 65 -1.09 5.65 12.75
N ASP A 66 -1.32 6.75 13.45
CA ASP A 66 -0.41 7.34 14.43
C ASP A 66 -0.38 6.48 15.71
#